data_AF-A0A8T4YF91-F1
#
_entry.id   AF-A0A8T4YF91-F1
#
_cell.length_a   1.000
_cell.length_b   1.000
_cell.length_c   1.000
_cell.angle_alpha   90.00
_cell.angle_beta   90.00
_cell.angle_gamma   90.00
#
_symmetry.space_group_name_H-M   'P 1'
#
loop_
_entity.id
_entity.type
_entity.pdbx_description
1 polymer ?
#
loop_
_entity_poly.entity_id
_entity_poly.type
_entity_poly.pdbx_seq_one_letter_code
_entity_poly.pdbx_strand_id
1 'polypeptide(L)'
;MNFIYVYVYIISIEKVEVVIVEIDESNDFELQILEEALNSDYKKVSVRLREGEYQYELSRTIAIFQLQLCFPNVKDLIKKMYGEEKISDIQLIRKIQTILKKMEKSGVVLILSKNKPWELQRYALSSFKFLDSDKNQILFATDEQIRQTKEKLKSILATQKKAKGHKSAIKMKLFVLALTIFLAYIAIVWNLLQSSVNPIIFVISLLIAALSSVVFGKILAESDKI
;
A
#
# COMPACT_ATOMS: atom_id res chain seq x y z
N MET A 1 -29.89 -8.62 53.24
CA MET A 1 -30.57 -7.89 52.15
C MET A 1 -29.79 -6.61 51.91
N ASN A 2 -28.90 -6.61 50.91
CA ASN A 2 -28.32 -5.45 50.23
C ASN A 2 -27.35 -5.98 49.17
N PHE A 3 -27.92 -6.53 48.10
CA PHE A 3 -27.24 -6.72 46.83
C PHE A 3 -27.19 -5.34 46.16
N ILE A 4 -26.09 -4.61 46.36
CA ILE A 4 -25.81 -3.44 45.54
C ILE A 4 -25.17 -3.96 44.26
N TYR A 5 -25.98 -3.90 43.21
CA TYR A 5 -25.58 -4.13 41.82
C TYR A 5 -24.48 -3.12 41.44
N VAL A 6 -23.21 -3.54 41.49
CA VAL A 6 -22.13 -2.84 40.77
C VAL A 6 -22.13 -3.39 39.35
N TYR A 7 -23.10 -2.94 38.57
CA TYR A 7 -23.08 -3.01 37.10
C TYR A 7 -22.18 -1.88 36.61
N VAL A 8 -20.87 -2.12 36.55
CA VAL A 8 -19.96 -1.20 35.87
C VAL A 8 -18.99 -2.02 35.02
N TYR A 9 -19.33 -2.09 33.73
CA TYR A 9 -18.40 -2.33 32.62
C TYR A 9 -17.58 -3.63 32.66
N ILE A 10 -18.26 -4.77 32.69
CA ILE A 10 -17.78 -5.93 31.92
C ILE A 10 -18.18 -5.67 30.46
N ILE A 11 -17.54 -4.68 29.82
CA ILE A 11 -17.60 -4.58 28.36
C ILE A 11 -16.61 -5.63 27.84
N SER A 12 -17.19 -6.73 27.36
CA SER A 12 -16.71 -7.58 26.28
C SER A 12 -15.19 -7.55 26.02
N ILE A 13 -14.45 -8.40 26.74
CA ILE A 13 -13.08 -8.80 26.37
C ILE A 13 -13.09 -9.84 25.21
N GLU A 14 -14.27 -10.14 24.63
CA GLU A 14 -14.41 -11.20 23.62
C GLU A 14 -14.12 -10.75 22.17
N LYS A 15 -13.80 -9.47 21.94
CA LYS A 15 -13.39 -8.97 20.62
C LYS A 15 -12.25 -7.96 20.72
N VAL A 16 -11.10 -8.39 21.24
CA VAL A 16 -9.83 -7.76 20.82
C VAL A 16 -9.46 -8.38 19.48
N GLU A 17 -10.20 -7.98 18.44
CA GLU A 17 -9.79 -8.22 17.07
C GLU A 17 -8.53 -7.38 16.90
N VAL A 18 -7.37 -8.04 16.93
CA VAL A 18 -6.10 -7.42 16.59
C VAL A 18 -6.23 -7.03 15.13
N VAL A 19 -6.66 -5.79 14.89
CA VAL A 19 -6.62 -5.16 13.57
C VAL A 19 -5.15 -4.97 13.24
N ILE A 20 -4.53 -6.04 12.74
CA ILE A 20 -3.30 -5.95 11.98
C ILE A 20 -3.71 -5.20 10.72
N VAL A 21 -3.53 -3.88 10.77
CA VAL A 21 -3.64 -3.03 9.61
C VAL A 21 -2.64 -3.57 8.58
N GLU A 22 -3.15 -4.31 7.59
CA GLU A 22 -2.44 -4.66 6.37
C GLU A 22 -1.82 -3.38 5.85
N ILE A 23 -0.50 -3.32 5.94
CA ILE A 23 0.26 -2.32 5.23
C ILE A 23 0.08 -2.70 3.77
N ASP A 24 -0.39 -1.77 2.95
CA ASP A 24 -0.44 -1.92 1.51
C ASP A 24 1.00 -1.96 0.96
N GLU A 25 1.70 -3.06 1.23
CA GLU A 25 3.06 -3.36 0.77
C GLU A 25 3.14 -3.37 -0.77
N SER A 26 1.99 -3.55 -1.45
CA SER A 26 1.88 -3.46 -2.90
C SER A 26 2.32 -2.10 -3.42
N ASN A 27 1.99 -1.02 -2.70
CA ASN A 27 2.28 0.34 -3.14
C ASN A 27 3.78 0.67 -3.03
N ASP A 28 4.47 0.24 -1.96
CA ASP A 28 5.91 0.48 -1.78
C ASP A 28 6.74 -0.21 -2.90
N PHE A 29 6.37 -1.44 -3.28
CA PHE A 29 7.03 -2.19 -4.35
C PHE A 29 6.80 -1.59 -5.74
N GLU A 30 5.58 -1.17 -6.03
CA GLU A 30 5.21 -0.50 -7.28
C GLU A 30 5.97 0.80 -7.51
N LEU A 31 6.10 1.62 -6.46
CA LEU A 31 6.87 2.86 -6.51
C LEU A 31 8.36 2.59 -6.74
N GLN A 32 8.89 1.50 -6.17
CA GLN A 32 10.27 1.07 -6.41
C GLN A 32 10.50 0.64 -7.87
N ILE A 33 9.56 -0.12 -8.47
CA ILE A 33 9.64 -0.49 -9.89
C ILE A 33 9.65 0.76 -10.78
N LEU A 34 8.80 1.73 -10.47
CA LEU A 34 8.77 2.98 -11.22
C LEU A 34 10.06 3.78 -11.05
N GLU A 35 10.60 3.86 -9.83
CA GLU A 35 11.89 4.50 -9.57
C GLU A 35 13.02 3.84 -10.36
N GLU A 36 13.06 2.50 -10.39
CA GLU A 36 14.04 1.75 -11.17
C GLU A 36 13.89 2.04 -12.67
N ALA A 37 12.66 1.99 -13.21
CA ALA A 37 12.40 2.26 -14.62
C ALA A 37 12.82 3.68 -15.02
N LEU A 38 12.54 4.69 -14.19
CA LEU A 38 12.92 6.10 -14.42
C LEU A 38 14.44 6.33 -14.31
N ASN A 39 15.15 5.56 -13.49
CA ASN A 39 16.60 5.66 -13.32
C ASN A 39 17.38 4.75 -14.27
N SER A 40 16.73 3.80 -14.92
CA SER A 40 17.39 2.89 -15.84
C SER A 40 17.93 3.60 -17.08
N ASP A 41 19.14 3.24 -17.46
CA ASP A 41 19.70 3.51 -18.77
C ASP A 41 19.08 2.58 -19.83
N TYR A 42 19.63 2.60 -21.04
CA TYR A 42 19.17 1.77 -22.15
C TYR A 42 19.18 0.27 -21.80
N LYS A 43 17.99 -0.34 -21.69
CA LYS A 43 17.85 -1.80 -21.56
C LYS A 43 17.87 -2.46 -22.94
N LYS A 44 18.77 -3.43 -23.13
CA LYS A 44 18.84 -4.24 -24.35
C LYS A 44 17.72 -5.27 -24.33
N VAL A 45 16.95 -5.34 -25.40
CA VAL A 45 15.81 -6.26 -25.52
C VAL A 45 15.90 -7.05 -26.82
N SER A 46 15.41 -8.30 -26.78
CA SER A 46 15.46 -9.22 -27.93
C SER A 46 14.34 -9.01 -28.93
N VAL A 47 13.42 -8.09 -28.65
CA VAL A 47 12.29 -7.76 -29.53
C VAL A 47 12.55 -6.43 -30.23
N ARG A 48 12.07 -6.35 -31.46
CA ARG A 48 12.07 -5.13 -32.25
C ARG A 48 10.95 -4.20 -31.78
N LEU A 49 11.23 -2.91 -31.67
CA LEU A 49 10.30 -1.91 -31.15
C LEU A 49 10.24 -0.71 -32.09
N ARG A 50 9.60 -0.88 -33.26
CA ARG A 50 9.49 0.20 -34.25
C ARG A 50 8.14 0.89 -34.21
N GLU A 51 8.14 2.20 -34.43
CA GLU A 51 6.91 2.98 -34.53
C GLU A 51 6.00 2.42 -35.63
N GLY A 52 4.69 2.35 -35.34
CA GLY A 52 3.71 1.67 -36.18
C GLY A 52 3.58 0.16 -35.94
N GLU A 53 4.51 -0.48 -35.24
CA GLU A 53 4.36 -1.87 -34.80
C GLU A 53 3.55 -1.96 -33.49
N TYR A 54 2.82 -3.06 -33.33
CA TYR A 54 1.91 -3.25 -32.19
C TYR A 54 2.61 -3.19 -30.82
N GLN A 55 3.84 -3.73 -30.74
CA GLN A 55 4.62 -3.78 -29.51
C GLN A 55 5.09 -2.39 -29.09
N TYR A 56 5.43 -1.54 -30.06
CA TYR A 56 5.81 -0.16 -29.81
C TYR A 56 4.62 0.65 -29.28
N GLU A 57 3.45 0.55 -29.93
CA GLU A 57 2.26 1.29 -29.49
C GLU A 57 1.78 0.86 -28.10
N LEU A 58 1.84 -0.44 -27.79
CA LEU A 58 1.58 -0.93 -26.43
C LEU A 58 2.59 -0.35 -25.42
N SER A 59 3.88 -0.40 -25.74
CA SER A 59 4.95 0.11 -24.86
C SER A 59 4.77 1.60 -24.61
N ARG A 60 4.56 2.38 -25.68
CA ARG A 60 4.29 3.82 -25.61
C ARG A 60 3.08 4.12 -24.73
N THR A 61 2.01 3.35 -24.86
CA THR A 61 0.81 3.51 -24.04
C THR A 61 1.11 3.23 -22.56
N ILE A 62 1.81 2.14 -22.24
CA ILE A 62 2.22 1.83 -20.86
C ILE A 62 3.12 2.94 -20.29
N ALA A 63 4.06 3.47 -21.10
CA ALA A 63 4.93 4.57 -20.70
C ALA A 63 4.13 5.81 -20.28
N ILE A 64 3.10 6.17 -21.06
CA ILE A 64 2.22 7.31 -20.74
C ILE A 64 1.55 7.12 -19.37
N PHE A 65 1.03 5.93 -19.08
CA PHE A 65 0.45 5.64 -17.77
C PHE A 65 1.50 5.74 -16.65
N GLN A 66 2.69 5.15 -16.82
CA GLN A 66 3.72 5.22 -15.78
C GLN A 66 4.23 6.65 -15.53
N LEU A 67 4.31 7.50 -16.57
CA LEU A 67 4.63 8.92 -16.41
C LEU A 67 3.55 9.67 -15.59
N GLN A 68 2.31 9.18 -15.63
CA GLN A 68 1.19 9.62 -14.81
C GLN A 68 1.12 8.91 -13.44
N LEU A 69 2.15 8.13 -13.08
CA LEU A 69 2.26 7.38 -11.83
C LEU A 69 1.18 6.30 -11.66
N CYS A 70 0.75 5.67 -12.74
CA CYS A 70 -0.23 4.59 -12.71
C CYS A 70 0.20 3.38 -13.55
N PHE A 71 -0.29 2.21 -13.15
CA PHE A 71 0.00 0.93 -13.80
C PHE A 71 -1.26 0.38 -14.46
N PRO A 72 -1.33 0.38 -15.80
CA PRO A 72 -2.54 0.02 -16.52
C PRO A 72 -2.77 -1.49 -16.49
N ASN A 73 -4.04 -1.89 -16.50
CA ASN A 73 -4.46 -3.23 -16.86
C ASN A 73 -4.79 -3.32 -18.37
N VAL A 74 -5.09 -4.52 -18.87
CA VAL A 74 -5.37 -4.72 -20.31
C VAL A 74 -6.56 -3.88 -20.82
N LYS A 75 -7.59 -3.66 -20.01
CA LYS A 75 -8.75 -2.83 -20.40
C LYS A 75 -8.37 -1.36 -20.50
N ASP A 76 -7.51 -0.87 -19.61
CA ASP A 76 -7.02 0.51 -19.66
C ASP A 76 -6.22 0.78 -20.94
N LEU A 77 -5.38 -0.19 -21.33
CA LEU A 77 -4.63 -0.15 -22.58
C LEU A 77 -5.57 -0.13 -23.80
N ILE A 78 -6.58 -1.00 -23.82
CA ILE A 78 -7.57 -1.04 -24.91
C ILE A 78 -8.33 0.28 -25.00
N LYS A 79 -8.82 0.78 -23.85
CA LYS A 79 -9.55 2.05 -23.78
C LYS A 79 -8.73 3.19 -24.38
N LYS A 80 -7.45 3.25 -24.04
CA LYS A 80 -6.55 4.32 -24.50
C LYS A 80 -6.20 4.22 -25.99
N MET A 81 -6.03 3.00 -26.51
CA MET A 81 -5.59 2.76 -27.89
C MET A 81 -6.74 2.66 -28.91
N TYR A 82 -7.90 2.14 -28.49
CA TYR A 82 -9.00 1.74 -29.39
C TYR A 82 -10.36 2.30 -29.00
N GLY A 83 -10.46 3.10 -27.93
CA GLY A 83 -11.75 3.62 -27.46
C GLY A 83 -12.48 2.68 -26.48
N GLU A 84 -13.57 3.18 -25.90
CA GLU A 84 -14.33 2.46 -24.88
C GLU A 84 -15.14 1.28 -25.45
N GLU A 85 -15.55 1.37 -26.70
CA GLU A 85 -16.36 0.38 -27.39
C GLU A 85 -15.65 -0.98 -27.57
N LYS A 86 -14.31 -1.00 -27.54
CA LYS A 86 -13.50 -2.21 -27.71
C LYS A 86 -13.09 -2.88 -26.40
N ILE A 87 -13.39 -2.29 -25.25
CA ILE A 87 -12.96 -2.80 -23.93
C ILE A 87 -13.47 -4.22 -23.65
N SER A 88 -14.64 -4.56 -24.18
CA SER A 88 -15.31 -5.85 -23.95
C SER A 88 -15.00 -6.89 -25.03
N ASP A 89 -14.18 -6.56 -26.03
CA ASP A 89 -13.79 -7.51 -27.08
C ASP A 89 -12.80 -8.55 -26.52
N ILE A 90 -13.33 -9.74 -26.24
CA ILE A 90 -12.59 -10.86 -25.65
C ILE A 90 -11.42 -11.30 -26.56
N GLN A 91 -11.59 -11.26 -27.90
CA GLN A 91 -10.54 -11.66 -28.82
C GLN A 91 -9.38 -10.66 -28.79
N LEU A 92 -9.70 -9.37 -28.77
CA LEU A 92 -8.71 -8.30 -28.65
C LEU A 92 -7.95 -8.39 -27.31
N ILE A 93 -8.65 -8.59 -26.20
CA ILE A 93 -8.04 -8.76 -24.86
C ILE A 93 -7.02 -9.91 -24.88
N ARG A 94 -7.41 -11.09 -25.39
CA ARG A 94 -6.52 -12.26 -25.44
C ARG A 94 -5.29 -12.02 -26.31
N LYS A 95 -5.48 -11.33 -27.45
CA LYS A 95 -4.38 -10.98 -28.35
C LYS A 95 -3.39 -10.05 -27.66
N ILE A 96 -3.87 -9.00 -26.99
CA ILE A 96 -3.02 -8.06 -26.25
C ILE A 96 -2.28 -8.77 -25.12
N GLN A 97 -2.97 -9.57 -24.29
CA GLN A 97 -2.34 -10.31 -23.20
C GLN A 97 -1.24 -11.25 -23.70
N THR A 98 -1.46 -11.92 -24.84
CA THR A 98 -0.45 -12.79 -25.45
C THR A 98 0.78 -12.01 -25.88
N ILE A 99 0.58 -10.82 -26.46
CA ILE A 99 1.69 -9.95 -26.88
C ILE A 99 2.43 -9.40 -25.65
N LEU A 100 1.72 -8.93 -24.63
CA LEU A 100 2.32 -8.47 -23.37
C LEU A 100 3.13 -9.58 -22.69
N LYS A 101 2.65 -10.83 -22.72
CA LYS A 101 3.41 -11.96 -22.18
C LYS A 101 4.68 -12.25 -22.99
N LYS A 102 4.67 -12.05 -24.30
CA LYS A 102 5.90 -12.13 -25.13
C LYS A 102 6.86 -10.98 -24.81
N MET A 103 6.34 -9.76 -24.64
CA MET A 103 7.13 -8.57 -24.28
C MET A 103 7.75 -8.68 -22.88
N GLU A 104 7.09 -9.37 -21.96
CA GLU A 104 7.65 -9.67 -20.65
C GLU A 104 8.82 -10.63 -20.73
N LYS A 105 8.69 -11.72 -21.51
CA LYS A 105 9.82 -12.64 -21.77
C LYS A 105 11.01 -11.95 -22.44
N SER A 106 10.79 -10.91 -23.25
CA SER A 106 11.87 -10.14 -23.87
C SER A 106 12.40 -9.00 -22.99
N GLY A 107 11.89 -8.83 -21.76
CA GLY A 107 12.36 -7.84 -20.80
C GLY A 107 11.88 -6.41 -21.03
N VAL A 108 10.88 -6.18 -21.88
CA VAL A 108 10.31 -4.84 -22.15
C VAL A 108 9.28 -4.46 -21.10
N VAL A 109 8.38 -5.40 -20.79
CA VAL A 109 7.24 -5.19 -19.87
C VAL A 109 7.44 -6.05 -18.62
N LEU A 110 7.06 -5.52 -17.47
CA LEU A 110 6.93 -6.25 -16.22
C LEU A 110 5.44 -6.52 -15.96
N ILE A 111 5.14 -7.73 -15.55
CA ILE A 111 3.80 -8.13 -15.11
C ILE A 111 3.74 -7.95 -13.59
N LEU A 112 2.87 -7.05 -13.13
CA LEU A 112 2.73 -6.71 -11.71
C LEU A 112 1.61 -7.52 -11.06
N SER A 113 1.75 -7.82 -9.77
CA SER A 113 0.69 -8.43 -8.97
C SER A 113 -0.60 -7.63 -9.05
N LYS A 114 -1.71 -8.34 -8.91
CA LYS A 114 -3.04 -7.72 -8.79
C LYS A 114 -3.16 -7.12 -7.40
N ASN A 115 -3.86 -5.99 -7.27
CA ASN A 115 -4.19 -5.48 -5.93
C ASN A 115 -5.21 -6.40 -5.25
N LYS A 116 -6.18 -6.90 -6.03
CA LYS A 116 -7.19 -7.84 -5.55
C LYS A 116 -7.27 -9.08 -6.45
N PRO A 117 -7.61 -10.27 -5.91
CA PRO A 117 -7.65 -11.51 -6.69
C PRO A 117 -8.53 -11.43 -7.97
N TRP A 118 -9.65 -10.70 -7.88
CA TRP A 118 -10.63 -10.52 -8.96
C TRP A 118 -10.28 -9.41 -9.95
N GLU A 119 -9.22 -8.64 -9.71
CA GLU A 119 -8.78 -7.61 -10.64
C GLU A 119 -7.98 -8.18 -11.81
N LEU A 120 -7.83 -7.36 -12.84
CA LEU A 120 -7.02 -7.70 -14.00
C LEU A 120 -5.53 -7.50 -13.70
N GLN A 121 -4.70 -8.29 -14.37
CA GLN A 121 -3.25 -8.14 -14.29
C GLN A 121 -2.84 -6.73 -14.76
N ARG A 122 -1.88 -6.14 -14.04
CA ARG A 122 -1.31 -4.82 -14.34
C ARG A 122 0.07 -4.94 -14.97
N TYR A 123 0.45 -3.91 -15.71
CA TYR A 123 1.66 -3.90 -16.52
C TYR A 123 2.47 -2.64 -16.27
N ALA A 124 3.79 -2.77 -16.37
CA ALA A 124 4.74 -1.67 -16.31
C ALA A 124 5.80 -1.87 -17.39
N LEU A 125 6.43 -0.80 -17.88
CA LEU A 125 7.69 -0.92 -18.57
C LEU A 125 8.82 -1.12 -17.58
N SER A 126 9.80 -1.92 -18.00
CA SER A 126 11.04 -2.13 -17.26
C SER A 126 12.04 -0.97 -17.39
N SER A 127 11.85 -0.10 -18.38
CA SER A 127 12.64 1.11 -18.67
C SER A 127 11.87 2.06 -19.59
N PHE A 128 12.27 3.33 -19.66
CA PHE A 128 11.81 4.26 -20.70
C PHE A 128 12.75 4.34 -21.90
N LYS A 129 13.93 3.72 -21.81
CA LYS A 129 14.99 3.75 -22.82
C LYS A 129 15.37 2.32 -23.18
N PHE A 130 15.20 1.95 -24.44
CA PHE A 130 15.50 0.60 -24.91
C PHE A 130 16.47 0.60 -26.08
N LEU A 131 17.27 -0.46 -26.16
CA LEU A 131 18.01 -0.83 -27.35
C LEU A 131 17.35 -2.08 -27.93
N ASP A 132 16.70 -1.95 -29.08
CA ASP A 132 15.98 -3.06 -29.71
C ASP A 132 16.93 -4.13 -30.28
N SER A 133 16.37 -5.21 -30.85
CA SER A 133 17.14 -6.30 -31.47
C SER A 133 18.08 -5.83 -32.58
N ASP A 134 17.73 -4.75 -33.27
CA ASP A 134 18.45 -4.19 -34.41
C ASP A 134 19.44 -3.09 -33.96
N LYS A 135 19.61 -2.90 -32.64
CA LYS A 135 20.42 -1.84 -32.01
C LYS A 135 19.90 -0.42 -32.23
N ASN A 136 18.61 -0.26 -32.53
CA ASN A 136 17.98 1.05 -32.56
C ASN A 136 17.70 1.52 -31.13
N GLN A 137 17.97 2.80 -30.88
CA GLN A 137 17.65 3.45 -29.62
C GLN A 137 16.19 3.89 -29.64
N ILE A 138 15.41 3.38 -28.70
CA ILE A 138 13.99 3.67 -28.57
C ILE A 138 13.77 4.44 -27.26
N LEU A 139 13.14 5.60 -27.37
CA LEU A 139 12.85 6.49 -26.25
C LEU A 139 11.33 6.64 -26.12
N PHE A 140 10.77 6.17 -25.01
CA PHE A 140 9.34 6.31 -24.73
C PHE A 140 8.99 7.57 -23.92
N ALA A 141 10.00 8.24 -23.35
CA ALA A 141 9.85 9.49 -22.63
C ALA A 141 11.08 10.38 -22.84
N THR A 142 10.87 11.70 -22.85
CA THR A 142 11.97 12.66 -22.86
C THR A 142 12.61 12.76 -21.48
N ASP A 143 13.86 13.21 -21.42
CA ASP A 143 14.54 13.41 -20.13
C ASP A 143 13.79 14.40 -19.22
N GLU A 144 13.11 15.39 -19.80
CA GLU A 144 12.28 16.34 -19.06
C GLU A 144 11.03 15.67 -18.47
N GLN A 145 10.33 14.80 -19.23
CA GLN A 145 9.20 14.04 -18.70
C GLN A 145 9.63 13.10 -17.57
N ILE A 146 10.77 12.42 -17.75
CA ILE A 146 11.35 11.54 -16.72
C ILE A 146 11.67 12.36 -15.46
N ARG A 147 12.28 13.55 -15.60
CA ARG A 147 12.61 14.43 -14.48
C ARG A 147 11.37 14.89 -13.73
N GLN A 148 10.33 15.34 -14.43
CA GLN A 148 9.07 15.76 -13.83
C GLN A 148 8.39 14.62 -13.07
N THR A 149 8.35 13.42 -13.65
CA THR A 149 7.78 12.24 -12.98
C THR A 149 8.62 11.85 -11.76
N LYS A 150 9.96 11.93 -11.82
CA LYS A 150 10.84 11.70 -10.65
C LYS A 150 10.56 12.68 -9.52
N GLU A 151 10.39 13.97 -9.82
CA GLU A 151 10.07 14.99 -8.81
C GLU A 151 8.72 14.71 -8.15
N LYS A 152 7.69 14.36 -8.93
CA LYS A 152 6.38 13.94 -8.41
C LYS A 152 6.51 12.70 -7.52
N LEU A 153 7.23 11.67 -7.98
CA LEU A 153 7.45 10.44 -7.23
C LEU A 153 8.13 10.71 -5.88
N LYS A 154 9.18 11.54 -5.85
CA LYS A 154 9.87 11.95 -4.61
C LYS A 154 8.92 12.63 -3.63
N SER A 155 8.02 13.49 -4.11
CA SER A 155 7.05 14.17 -3.24
C SER A 155 6.05 13.19 -2.59
N ILE A 156 5.61 12.17 -3.33
CA ILE A 156 4.72 11.12 -2.82
C ILE A 156 5.46 10.26 -1.80
N LEU A 157 6.68 9.82 -2.10
CA LEU A 157 7.50 9.03 -1.18
C LEU A 157 7.81 9.79 0.11
N ALA A 158 8.09 11.09 0.03
CA ALA A 158 8.30 11.92 1.22
C ALA A 158 7.02 12.02 2.07
N THR A 159 5.86 12.12 1.43
CA THR A 159 4.56 12.16 2.11
C THR A 159 4.23 10.83 2.79
N GLN A 160 4.44 9.71 2.09
CA GLN A 160 4.27 8.36 2.65
C GLN A 160 5.21 8.09 3.82
N LYS A 161 6.49 8.49 3.73
CA LYS A 161 7.44 8.35 4.84
C LYS A 161 6.99 9.11 6.08
N LYS A 162 6.47 10.34 5.91
CA LYS A 162 5.90 11.13 7.02
C LYS A 162 4.67 10.45 7.63
N ALA A 163 3.75 9.97 6.79
CA ALA A 163 2.55 9.26 7.25
C ALA A 163 2.89 7.95 7.97
N LYS A 164 3.83 7.16 7.45
CA LYS A 164 4.31 5.90 8.06
C LYS A 164 4.99 6.16 9.41
N GLY A 165 5.80 7.22 9.51
CA GLY A 165 6.39 7.67 10.77
C GLY A 165 5.33 8.07 11.80
N HIS A 166 4.32 8.83 11.39
CA HIS A 166 3.20 9.22 12.24
C HIS A 166 2.39 8.00 12.74
N LYS A 167 2.06 7.08 11.83
CA LYS A 167 1.33 5.84 12.15
C LYS A 167 2.12 4.93 13.10
N SER A 168 3.43 4.81 12.90
CA SER A 168 4.32 4.06 13.80
C SER A 168 4.36 4.67 15.20
N ALA A 169 4.44 6.01 15.30
CA ALA A 169 4.37 6.70 16.58
C ALA A 169 3.03 6.50 17.31
N ILE A 170 1.91 6.50 16.58
CA ILE A 170 0.58 6.19 17.14
C ILE A 170 0.53 4.75 17.66
N LYS A 171 1.02 3.77 16.88
CA LYS A 171 1.07 2.35 17.30
C LYS A 171 1.88 2.17 18.58
N MET A 172 3.03 2.84 18.69
CA MET A 172 3.87 2.77 19.89
C MET A 172 3.16 3.37 21.12
N LYS A 173 2.48 4.52 20.97
CA LYS A 173 1.68 5.13 22.03
C LYS A 173 0.55 4.20 22.51
N LEU A 174 -0.16 3.57 21.58
CA LEU A 174 -1.20 2.59 21.90
C LEU A 174 -0.64 1.39 22.66
N PHE A 175 0.50 0.85 22.24
CA PHE A 175 1.15 -0.27 22.93
C PHE A 175 1.53 0.08 24.38
N VAL A 176 2.14 1.24 24.62
CA VAL A 176 2.51 1.70 25.96
C VAL A 176 1.26 1.90 26.84
N LEU A 177 0.19 2.48 26.30
CA LEU A 177 -1.07 2.66 27.03
C LEU A 177 -1.72 1.31 27.38
N ALA A 178 -1.75 0.36 26.45
CA ALA A 178 -2.26 -0.99 26.70
C ALA A 178 -1.47 -1.69 27.81
N LEU A 179 -0.13 -1.60 27.78
CA LEU A 179 0.73 -2.13 28.84
C LEU A 179 0.43 -1.48 30.20
N THR A 180 0.22 -0.16 30.21
CA THR A 180 -0.11 0.60 31.42
C THR A 180 -1.44 0.15 32.02
N ILE A 181 -2.47 -0.04 31.18
CA ILE A 181 -3.78 -0.55 31.60
C ILE A 181 -3.64 -1.97 32.17
N PHE A 182 -2.87 -2.83 31.49
CA PHE A 182 -2.63 -4.21 31.93
C PHE A 182 -1.94 -4.29 33.29
N LEU A 183 -0.88 -3.50 33.51
CA LEU A 183 -0.17 -3.43 34.79
C LEU A 183 -1.07 -2.87 35.91
N ALA A 184 -1.85 -1.83 35.62
CA ALA A 184 -2.80 -1.27 36.58
C ALA A 184 -3.88 -2.30 36.96
N TYR A 185 -4.36 -3.09 35.99
CA TYR A 185 -5.30 -4.18 36.25
C TYR A 185 -4.69 -5.28 37.14
N ILE A 186 -3.46 -5.70 36.87
CA ILE A 186 -2.75 -6.67 37.74
C ILE A 186 -2.64 -6.12 39.16
N ALA A 187 -2.28 -4.85 39.34
CA ALA A 187 -2.17 -4.22 40.66
C ALA A 187 -3.52 -4.20 41.40
N ILE A 188 -4.62 -3.93 40.70
CA ILE A 188 -5.97 -3.98 41.26
C ILE A 188 -6.31 -5.39 41.73
N VAL A 189 -6.15 -6.40 40.86
CA VAL A 189 -6.45 -7.80 41.19
C VAL A 189 -5.58 -8.29 42.33
N TRP A 190 -4.28 -7.97 42.31
CA TRP A 190 -3.34 -8.33 43.36
C TRP A 190 -3.73 -7.76 44.72
N ASN A 191 -4.13 -6.49 44.77
CA ASN A 191 -4.56 -5.84 46.01
C ASN A 191 -5.88 -6.43 46.55
N LEU A 192 -6.79 -6.85 45.66
CA LEU A 192 -8.03 -7.53 46.05
C LEU A 192 -7.80 -8.95 46.61
N LEU A 193 -6.72 -9.62 46.21
CA LEU A 193 -6.35 -10.95 46.71
C LEU A 193 -5.70 -10.91 48.10
N GLN A 194 -5.27 -9.75 48.59
CA GLN A 194 -4.66 -9.63 49.91
C GLN A 194 -5.70 -9.75 51.03
N SER A 195 -5.31 -10.35 52.15
CA SER A 195 -6.16 -10.48 53.35
C SER A 195 -6.54 -9.13 53.98
N SER A 196 -5.89 -8.05 53.58
CA SER A 196 -6.22 -6.67 53.96
C SER A 196 -5.95 -5.77 52.76
N VAL A 197 -7.02 -5.25 52.16
CA VAL A 197 -6.92 -4.37 50.98
C VAL A 197 -6.30 -3.04 51.40
N ASN A 198 -5.26 -2.59 50.70
CA ASN A 198 -4.74 -1.25 50.88
C ASN A 198 -5.57 -0.27 50.01
N PRO A 199 -6.44 0.58 50.60
CA PRO A 199 -7.35 1.42 49.82
C PRO A 199 -6.61 2.46 48.99
N ILE A 200 -5.44 2.94 49.44
CA ILE A 200 -4.65 3.95 48.74
C ILE A 200 -4.14 3.39 47.42
N ILE A 201 -3.54 2.19 47.46
CA ILE A 201 -3.00 1.51 46.27
C ILE A 201 -4.13 1.15 45.29
N PHE A 202 -5.29 0.74 45.82
CA PHE A 202 -6.46 0.41 45.01
C PHE A 202 -6.98 1.62 44.23
N VAL A 203 -7.23 2.75 44.92
CA VAL A 203 -7.77 3.97 44.31
C VAL A 203 -6.81 4.54 43.26
N ILE A 204 -5.50 4.57 43.55
CA ILE A 204 -4.50 5.06 42.59
C ILE A 204 -4.47 4.18 41.34
N SER A 205 -4.45 2.86 41.49
CA SER A 205 -4.40 1.92 40.35
C SER A 205 -5.66 2.03 39.49
N LEU A 206 -6.84 2.17 40.11
CA LEU A 206 -8.11 2.33 39.41
C LEU A 206 -8.16 3.65 38.62
N LEU A 207 -7.69 4.76 39.21
CA LEU A 207 -7.63 6.05 38.52
C LEU A 207 -6.70 6.01 37.31
N ILE A 208 -5.53 5.38 37.43
CA ILE A 208 -4.59 5.20 36.33
C ILE A 208 -5.22 4.37 35.21
N ALA A 209 -5.88 3.26 35.54
CA ALA A 209 -6.57 2.43 34.55
C ALA A 209 -7.68 3.20 33.83
N ALA A 210 -8.52 3.93 34.56
CA ALA A 210 -9.62 4.71 34.00
C ALA A 210 -9.14 5.82 33.05
N LEU A 211 -8.17 6.63 33.50
CA LEU A 211 -7.61 7.71 32.67
C LEU A 211 -6.90 7.15 31.43
N SER A 212 -6.11 6.09 31.58
CA SER A 212 -5.41 5.46 30.47
C SER A 212 -6.39 4.87 29.45
N SER A 213 -7.50 4.29 29.91
CA SER A 213 -8.55 3.73 29.04
C SER A 213 -9.26 4.82 28.21
N VAL A 214 -9.55 5.97 28.82
CA VAL A 214 -10.15 7.12 28.11
C VAL A 214 -9.20 7.67 27.05
N VAL A 215 -7.91 7.83 27.39
CA VAL A 215 -6.89 8.31 26.44
C VAL A 215 -6.68 7.30 25.31
N PHE A 216 -6.64 6.00 25.64
CA PHE A 216 -6.52 4.91 24.68
C PHE A 216 -7.68 4.92 23.67
N GLY A 217 -8.92 5.04 24.15
CA GLY A 217 -10.11 5.13 23.30
C GLY A 217 -10.10 6.36 22.37
N LYS A 218 -9.63 7.52 22.85
CA LYS A 218 -9.49 8.73 22.01
C LYS A 218 -8.46 8.55 20.89
N ILE A 219 -7.30 7.98 21.20
CA ILE A 219 -6.24 7.75 20.20
C ILE A 219 -6.69 6.71 19.17
N LEU A 220 -7.42 5.68 19.58
CA LEU A 220 -8.01 4.71 18.65
C LEU A 220 -8.98 5.37 17.67
N ALA A 221 -9.91 6.18 18.19
CA ALA A 221 -10.89 6.89 17.35
C ALA A 221 -10.25 7.91 16.39
N GLU A 222 -9.09 8.45 16.74
CA GLU A 222 -8.29 9.30 15.86
C GLU A 222 -7.51 8.49 14.81
N SER A 223 -7.04 7.28 15.18
CA SER A 223 -6.32 6.39 14.27
C SER A 223 -7.19 5.79 13.17
N ASP A 224 -8.49 5.62 13.40
CA ASP A 224 -9.46 5.14 12.39
C ASP A 224 -9.78 6.18 11.31
N LYS A 225 -9.40 7.44 11.51
CA LYS A 225 -9.62 8.53 10.55
C LYS A 225 -8.45 8.74 9.58
N ILE A 226 -7.37 7.95 9.69
CA ILE A 226 -6.10 8.09 8.96
C ILE A 226 -5.88 6.87 8.05
#